data_AF-A0A2N9EX78-F1
#
_entry.id   AF-A0A2N9EX78-F1
#
_cell.length_a   1.000
_cell.length_b   1.000
_cell.length_c   1.000
_cell.angle_alpha   90.00
_cell.angle_beta   90.00
_cell.angle_gamma   90.00
#
_symmetry.space_group_name_H-M   'P 1'
#
loop_
_entity.id
_entity.type
_entity.pdbx_description
1 polymer ?
#
loop_
_entity_poly.entity_id
_entity_poly.type
_entity_poly.pdbx_seq_one_letter_code
_entity_poly.pdbx_strand_id
1 'polypeptide(L)' 'MGSKPWLYPAPSYRSLETYWDTEEDAPGPRCGHTLTAVAASKSHGPRLILFGGATAIEGGASSSAPGIS' A
#
# COMPACT_ATOMS: atom_id res chain seq x y z
N MET A 1 14.87 -35.42 -1.34
CA MET A 1 13.84 -34.66 -2.09
C MET A 1 13.25 -33.66 -1.11
N GLY A 2 13.84 -32.46 -1.02
CA GLY A 2 13.49 -31.48 0.01
C GLY A 2 12.28 -30.66 -0.38
N SER A 3 11.17 -30.81 0.34
CA SER A 3 10.02 -29.92 0.23
C SER A 3 10.44 -28.52 0.68
N LYS A 4 10.31 -27.51 -0.19
CA LYS A 4 10.46 -26.10 0.19
C LYS A 4 9.33 -25.76 1.18
N PRO A 5 9.59 -25.51 2.47
CA PRO A 5 8.52 -25.57 3.48
C PRO A 5 7.60 -24.34 3.54
N TRP A 6 7.78 -23.33 2.69
CA TRP A 6 7.22 -21.99 2.97
C TRP A 6 6.64 -21.26 1.76
N LEU A 7 6.11 -21.98 0.77
CA LEU A 7 5.25 -21.35 -0.24
C LEU A 7 3.82 -21.34 0.30
N TYR A 8 3.46 -20.30 1.05
CA TYR A 8 2.06 -20.02 1.35
C TYR A 8 1.43 -19.42 0.08
N PRO A 9 0.35 -20.02 -0.48
CA PRO A 9 -0.35 -19.39 -1.58
C PRO A 9 -0.92 -18.05 -1.10
N ALA A 10 -0.92 -17.06 -1.98
CA ALA A 10 -1.60 -15.82 -1.70
C ALA A 10 -3.09 -16.13 -1.38
N PRO A 11 -3.64 -15.57 -0.29
CA PRO A 11 -5.04 -15.79 0.05
C PRO A 11 -5.94 -15.24 -1.07
N SER A 12 -7.15 -15.78 -1.17
CA SER A 12 -8.17 -15.21 -2.05
C SER A 12 -8.53 -13.80 -1.57
N TYR A 13 -8.20 -12.80 -2.37
CA TYR A 13 -8.61 -11.43 -2.12
C TYR A 13 -10.04 -11.22 -2.62
N ARG A 14 -10.78 -10.35 -1.93
CA ARG A 14 -12.06 -9.83 -2.40
C ARG A 14 -11.98 -8.32 -2.47
N SER A 15 -12.60 -7.74 -3.48
CA SER A 15 -12.79 -6.30 -3.54
C SER A 15 -13.72 -5.87 -2.40
N LEU A 16 -13.42 -4.70 -1.83
CA LEU A 16 -14.28 -4.03 -0.88
C LEU A 16 -14.72 -2.72 -1.51
N GLU A 17 -15.98 -2.35 -1.31
CA GLU A 17 -16.44 -1.00 -1.61
C GLU A 17 -15.74 -0.01 -0.68
N THR A 18 -15.20 1.04 -1.28
CA THR A 18 -14.55 2.13 -0.55
C THR A 18 -15.57 3.23 -0.27
N TYR A 19 -15.44 3.88 0.88
CA TYR A 19 -16.32 4.98 1.29
C TYR A 19 -15.49 6.15 1.78
N TRP A 20 -15.92 7.35 1.40
CA TRP A 20 -15.44 8.64 1.88
C TRP A 20 -16.65 9.58 1.96
N ASP A 21 -16.69 10.46 2.96
CA ASP A 21 -17.82 11.37 3.18
C ASP A 21 -17.89 12.45 2.08
N THR A 22 -16.72 12.90 1.60
CA THR A 22 -16.58 13.85 0.50
C THR A 22 -15.46 13.43 -0.46
N GLU A 23 -15.51 13.90 -1.70
CA GLU A 23 -14.45 13.61 -2.70
C GLU A 23 -13.06 14.10 -2.25
N GLU A 24 -13.01 15.16 -1.45
CA GLU A 24 -11.77 15.70 -0.88
C GLU A 24 -11.14 14.79 0.18
N ASP A 25 -11.92 13.86 0.76
CA ASP A 25 -11.43 12.86 1.71
C ASP A 25 -10.79 11.65 1.00
N ALA A 26 -10.95 11.54 -0.32
CA ALA A 26 -10.31 10.47 -1.08
C ALA A 26 -8.78 10.60 -0.98
N PRO A 27 -8.03 9.51 -0.72
CA PRO A 27 -6.58 9.58 -0.48
C PRO A 27 -5.77 10.02 -1.71
N GLY A 28 -6.42 10.20 -2.87
CA GLY A 28 -5.83 10.52 -4.16
C GLY A 28 -4.99 9.37 -4.73
N PRO A 29 -4.44 9.54 -5.96
CA PRO A 29 -3.56 8.55 -6.57
C PRO A 29 -2.26 8.37 -5.78
N ARG A 30 -1.92 7.13 -5.42
CA ARG A 30 -0.70 6.76 -4.67
C ARG A 30 0.07 5.66 -5.40
N CYS A 31 1.35 5.88 -5.68
CA CYS A 31 2.20 4.89 -6.34
C CYS A 31 3.48 4.62 -5.55
N GLY A 32 4.06 3.41 -5.71
CA GLY A 32 5.35 3.04 -5.10
C GLY A 32 5.38 3.03 -3.57
N HIS A 33 4.23 2.93 -2.90
CA HIS A 33 4.17 2.86 -1.44
C HIS A 33 4.34 1.41 -0.95
N THR A 34 4.81 1.27 0.29
CA THR A 34 4.79 -0.01 1.00
C THR A 34 3.67 -0.01 2.03
N LEU A 35 2.77 -1.00 1.97
CA LEU A 35 1.71 -1.22 2.96
C LEU A 35 2.07 -2.44 3.82
N THR A 36 2.24 -2.22 5.13
CA THR A 36 2.56 -3.29 6.08
C THR A 36 1.43 -3.48 7.06
N ALA A 37 0.98 -4.73 7.21
CA ALA A 37 0.05 -5.11 8.26
C ALA A 37 0.81 -5.39 9.56
N VAL A 38 0.41 -4.71 10.64
CA VAL A 38 0.99 -4.88 11.97
C VAL A 38 -0.06 -5.47 12.91
N ALA A 39 0.29 -6.59 13.54
CA ALA A 39 -0.56 -7.24 14.53
C ALA A 39 -0.81 -6.32 15.74
N ALA A 40 -1.90 -6.59 16.46
CA ALA A 40 -2.20 -5.87 17.69
C ALA A 40 -1.09 -6.05 18.73
N SER A 41 -0.86 -5.01 19.52
CA SER A 41 0.04 -4.99 20.66
C SER A 41 -0.75 -4.66 21.93
N LYS A 42 -0.09 -4.66 23.10
CA LYS A 42 -0.76 -4.31 24.37
C LYS A 42 -1.32 -2.89 24.40
N SER A 43 -0.75 -1.95 23.65
CA SER A 43 -1.14 -0.53 23.65
C SER A 43 -1.86 -0.06 22.39
N HIS A 44 -1.81 -0.83 21.30
CA HIS A 44 -2.39 -0.45 20.02
C HIS A 44 -3.05 -1.65 19.33
N GLY A 45 -4.24 -1.44 18.77
CA GLY A 45 -4.93 -2.43 17.95
C GLY A 45 -4.21 -2.80 16.65
N PRO A 46 -4.78 -3.74 15.88
CA PRO A 46 -4.26 -4.11 14.56
C PRO A 46 -4.32 -2.88 13.64
N ARG A 47 -3.27 -2.68 12.84
CA ARG A 47 -3.16 -1.48 11.99
C ARG A 47 -2.44 -1.77 10.69
N LEU A 48 -2.78 -0.97 9.68
CA LEU A 48 -2.06 -0.92 8.42
C LEU A 48 -1.20 0.34 8.42
N ILE A 49 0.06 0.21 8.06
CA ILE A 49 1.00 1.33 7.95
C ILE A 49 1.40 1.44 6.49
N LEU A 50 1.13 2.60 5.90
CA LEU A 50 1.55 2.97 4.56
C LEU A 50 2.75 3.92 4.67
N PHE A 51 3.89 3.59 4.06
CA PHE A 51 5.08 4.43 4.08
C PHE A 51 5.82 4.47 2.75
N GLY A 52 6.60 5.53 2.54
CA GLY A 52 7.32 5.80 1.29
C GLY A 52 6.40 6.24 0.16
N GLY A 53 6.84 6.01 -1.08
CA GLY A 53 6.07 6.29 -2.30
C GLY A 53 5.93 7.76 -2.66
N ALA A 54 5.10 8.02 -3.68
CA ALA A 54 4.78 9.36 -4.16
C ALA A 54 3.27 9.49 -4.44
N THR A 55 2.73 10.68 -4.23
CA THR A 55 1.42 11.04 -4.77
C THR A 55 1.54 11.10 -6.29
N ALA A 56 0.77 10.29 -7.01
CA ALA A 56 0.76 10.35 -8.46
C ALA A 56 0.00 11.62 -8.87
N ILE A 57 0.73 12.55 -9.49
CA ILE A 57 0.19 13.81 -9.98
C ILE A 57 -0.54 13.53 -11.29
N GLU A 58 -1.72 14.11 -11.47
CA GLU A 58 -2.50 14.01 -12.70
C GLU A 58 -1.78 14.80 -13.82
N GLY A 59 -0.91 14.12 -14.54
CA GLY A 59 -0.04 14.72 -15.55
C GLY A 59 1.24 13.89 -15.71
N GLY A 60 1.19 12.88 -16.58
CA GLY A 60 2.26 11.93 -16.77
C GLY A 60 3.66 12.55 -16.97
N ALA A 61 4.66 11.90 -16.38
CA ALA A 61 6.08 12.00 -16.70
C ALA A 61 6.66 13.41 -16.87
N SER A 62 6.61 14.24 -15.82
CA SER A 62 7.51 15.39 -15.72
C SER A 62 7.93 15.71 -14.28
N SER A 63 8.26 14.68 -13.48
CA SER A 63 9.07 14.92 -12.28
C SER A 63 10.55 14.92 -12.69
N SER A 64 11.14 16.11 -12.74
CA SER A 64 12.59 16.32 -12.75
C SER A 64 13.20 15.94 -11.39
N ALA A 65 12.86 14.77 -10.86
CA ALA A 65 13.65 14.15 -9.79
C ALA A 65 14.91 13.61 -10.46
N PRO A 66 16.13 13.94 -9.98
CA PRO A 66 17.33 13.36 -10.55
C PRO A 66 17.21 11.86 -10.38
N GLY A 67 17.16 11.16 -11.51
CA GLY A 67 17.24 9.71 -11.53
C GLY A 67 18.51 9.28 -10.83
N ILE A 68 18.47 8.10 -10.22
CA ILE A 68 19.68 7.34 -9.98
C ILE A 68 20.34 7.03 -11.35
N SER A 69 21.25 7.92 -11.74
CA SER A 69 22.37 7.70 -12.67
C SER A 69 23.43 8.73 -12.34
#